data_AF-R7LXA2-F1
#
_entry.id   AF-R7LXA2-F1
#
_cell.length_a   1.000
_cell.length_b   1.000
_cell.length_c   1.000
_cell.angle_alpha   90.00
_cell.angle_beta   90.00
_cell.angle_gamma   90.00
#
_symmetry.space_group_name_H-M   'P 1'
#
loop_
_entity.id
_entity.type
_entity.pdbx_description
1 polymer ?
#
loop_
_entity_poly.entity_id
_entity_poly.type
_entity_poly.pdbx_seq_one_letter_code
_entity_poly.pdbx_strand_id
1 'polypeptide(L)'
;MEEFLKNPRAIDYHVASYSKLCLKNNNSPRNDSEICSLAHLWKRVMVSGATHVAMPSTKVKFAFTLAEVLITLGIIGIVAAITIPTLSQKLYEKRTVTQLRAVQSILAQAIKAAEAEDGEVEGWGLKQDHSKEDAELIAEKLLKHMKVAHDCGTEPDTNGFCFPNTTYTYLNGNKSPNYANRDYYYKIVLNNGASIFIQSYSDNTDNDEGYINFNVDVNGPKPPNTVGKDLFDFNYSKGSVRPNGAPGSEADGNCDKKKSGWGCAYYVLQTGKLLK
;
A
#
# COMPACT_ATOMS: atom_id res chain seq x y z
N MET A 1 -13.71 -4.04 14.12
CA MET A 1 -13.61 -3.86 15.60
C MET A 1 -14.98 -4.01 16.28
N GLU A 2 -16.09 -3.61 15.63
CA GLU A 2 -17.45 -3.80 16.15
C GLU A 2 -17.97 -5.25 16.13
N GLU A 3 -17.36 -6.17 15.38
CA GLU A 3 -17.76 -7.59 15.39
C GLU A 3 -17.31 -8.36 16.65
N PHE A 4 -16.27 -7.87 17.35
CA PHE A 4 -15.70 -8.57 18.51
C PHE A 4 -16.50 -8.39 19.81
N LEU A 5 -17.37 -7.38 19.89
CA LEU A 5 -18.15 -7.09 21.10
C LEU A 5 -19.50 -7.84 21.17
N LYS A 6 -19.87 -8.60 20.13
CA LYS A 6 -21.20 -9.23 20.02
C LYS A 6 -21.29 -10.67 20.51
N ASN A 7 -20.20 -11.32 20.91
CA ASN A 7 -20.24 -12.75 21.28
C ASN A 7 -19.38 -13.12 22.51
N PRO A 8 -19.95 -13.10 23.73
CA PRO A 8 -19.26 -13.49 24.96
C PRO A 8 -18.76 -14.95 24.96
N ARG A 9 -19.41 -15.86 24.21
CA ARG A 9 -19.03 -17.29 24.15
C ARG A 9 -17.74 -17.55 23.37
N ALA A 10 -17.31 -16.62 22.52
CA ALA A 10 -16.04 -16.74 21.79
C ALA A 10 -14.82 -16.56 22.70
N ILE A 11 -14.99 -15.85 23.83
CA ILE A 11 -13.95 -15.62 24.83
C ILE A 11 -13.67 -16.93 25.60
N ASP A 12 -14.71 -17.64 26.01
CA ASP A 12 -14.58 -18.89 26.76
C ASP A 12 -13.82 -19.99 26.00
N TYR A 13 -14.05 -20.12 24.70
CA TYR A 13 -13.36 -21.11 23.86
C TYR A 13 -11.87 -20.81 23.68
N HIS A 14 -11.50 -19.53 23.54
CA HIS A 14 -10.09 -19.16 23.43
C HIS A 14 -9.35 -19.32 24.76
N VAL A 15 -9.95 -18.90 25.88
CA VAL A 15 -9.33 -19.02 27.21
C VAL A 15 -9.16 -20.48 27.63
N ALA A 16 -10.12 -21.35 27.31
CA ALA A 16 -10.02 -22.79 27.58
C ALA A 16 -8.87 -23.46 26.80
N SER A 17 -8.65 -23.04 25.55
CA SER A 17 -7.56 -23.54 24.69
C SER A 17 -6.17 -23.17 25.25
N TYR A 18 -5.99 -21.92 25.70
CA TYR A 18 -4.72 -21.45 26.27
C TYR A 18 -4.37 -22.13 27.61
N SER A 19 -5.37 -22.44 28.46
CA SER A 19 -5.10 -23.14 29.73
C SER A 19 -4.56 -24.56 29.53
N LYS A 20 -4.97 -25.26 28.45
CA LYS A 20 -4.46 -26.59 28.09
C LYS A 20 -3.03 -26.54 27.53
N LEU A 21 -2.63 -25.44 26.90
CA LEU A 21 -1.26 -25.25 26.44
C LEU A 21 -0.27 -25.04 27.60
N CYS A 22 -0.67 -24.30 28.65
CA CYS A 22 0.18 -24.07 29.84
C CYS A 22 0.54 -25.37 30.60
N LEU A 23 -0.32 -26.39 30.60
CA LEU A 23 -0.07 -27.65 31.32
C LEU A 23 0.95 -28.58 30.64
N LYS A 24 1.34 -28.31 29.38
CA LYS A 24 2.18 -29.23 28.59
C LYS A 24 3.64 -28.82 28.45
N ASN A 25 4.05 -27.61 28.81
CA ASN A 25 5.42 -27.12 28.61
C ASN A 25 5.99 -26.52 29.91
N ASN A 26 6.65 -27.35 30.72
CA ASN A 26 7.40 -26.89 31.89
C ASN A 26 8.84 -26.45 31.59
N ASN A 27 9.23 -26.26 30.32
CA ASN A 27 10.58 -25.80 29.97
C ASN A 27 10.58 -24.96 28.67
N SER A 28 10.39 -23.63 28.78
CA SER A 28 10.92 -22.66 27.81
C SER A 28 10.92 -21.24 28.41
N PRO A 29 11.95 -20.39 28.17
CA PRO A 29 12.12 -19.13 28.88
C PRO A 29 11.58 -17.91 28.11
N ARG A 30 10.97 -17.01 28.91
CA ARG A 30 10.61 -15.59 28.66
C ARG A 30 9.27 -15.31 27.93
N ASN A 31 8.41 -14.60 28.66
CA ASN A 31 7.09 -14.00 28.36
C ASN A 31 5.80 -14.79 28.64
N ASP A 32 5.85 -16.05 29.06
CA ASP A 32 4.63 -16.82 29.34
C ASP A 32 4.18 -16.82 30.83
N SER A 33 5.00 -16.28 31.74
CA SER A 33 4.73 -16.34 33.19
C SER A 33 3.59 -15.42 33.66
N GLU A 34 3.38 -14.28 33.01
CA GLU A 34 2.30 -13.34 33.39
C GLU A 34 0.92 -13.82 32.91
N ILE A 35 0.85 -14.39 31.71
CA ILE A 35 -0.41 -14.88 31.11
C ILE A 35 -0.91 -16.12 31.88
N CYS A 36 0.00 -17.00 32.30
CA CYS A 36 -0.34 -18.19 33.07
C CYS A 36 -0.70 -17.84 34.54
N SER A 37 -0.12 -16.77 35.11
CA SER A 37 -0.49 -16.21 36.42
C SER A 37 -1.93 -15.67 36.43
N LEU A 38 -2.32 -14.93 35.37
CA LEU A 38 -3.68 -14.43 35.19
C LEU A 38 -4.72 -15.56 35.03
N ALA A 39 -4.35 -16.66 34.36
CA ALA A 39 -5.21 -17.83 34.23
C ALA A 39 -5.43 -18.57 35.57
N HIS A 40 -4.40 -18.63 36.43
CA HIS A 40 -4.52 -19.18 37.79
C HIS A 40 -5.37 -18.31 38.72
N LEU A 41 -5.30 -16.98 38.56
CA LEU A 41 -6.17 -16.03 39.25
C LEU A 41 -7.63 -16.23 38.88
N TRP A 42 -7.95 -16.44 37.60
CA TRP A 42 -9.31 -16.73 37.14
C TRP A 42 -9.87 -18.06 37.68
N LYS A 43 -9.03 -19.09 37.81
CA LYS A 43 -9.44 -20.38 38.36
C LYS A 43 -9.69 -20.35 39.88
N ARG A 44 -9.01 -19.45 40.60
CA ARG A 44 -9.25 -19.19 42.04
C ARG A 44 -10.55 -18.45 42.32
N VAL A 45 -11.05 -17.66 41.36
CA VAL A 45 -12.33 -16.95 41.50
C VAL A 45 -13.54 -17.90 41.36
N MET A 46 -13.36 -19.08 40.77
CA MET A 46 -14.44 -20.05 40.50
C MET A 46 -14.59 -21.16 41.55
N VAL A 47 -13.85 -21.12 42.67
CA VAL A 47 -13.92 -22.14 43.72
C VAL A 47 -14.33 -21.53 45.06
N SER A 48 -15.35 -22.16 45.64
CA SER A 48 -15.93 -22.00 46.97
C SER A 48 -17.12 -21.05 47.05
N GLY A 49 -18.30 -21.68 47.02
CA GLY A 49 -19.55 -21.10 47.45
C GLY A 49 -19.44 -20.55 48.87
N ALA A 50 -19.59 -19.24 48.98
CA ALA A 50 -20.02 -18.58 50.20
C ALA A 50 -21.55 -18.49 50.15
N THR A 51 -22.22 -19.44 50.81
CA THR A 51 -23.64 -19.32 51.13
C THR A 51 -23.82 -18.21 52.17
N HIS A 52 -24.48 -17.13 51.73
CA HIS A 52 -25.01 -16.02 52.52
C HIS A 52 -23.98 -15.11 53.23
N VAL A 53 -23.46 -14.14 52.47
CA VAL A 53 -23.14 -12.82 53.04
C VAL A 53 -24.40 -11.98 52.93
N ALA A 54 -24.96 -11.57 54.07
CA ALA A 54 -26.06 -10.60 54.11
C ALA A 54 -25.57 -9.25 53.56
N MET A 55 -25.71 -9.08 52.24
CA MET A 55 -25.46 -7.81 51.57
C MET A 55 -26.56 -6.81 52.00
N PRO A 56 -26.23 -5.61 52.50
CA PRO A 56 -27.22 -4.56 52.62
C PRO A 56 -27.85 -4.30 51.25
N SER A 57 -29.18 -4.25 51.20
CA SER A 57 -29.99 -4.02 50.00
C SER A 57 -29.93 -2.55 49.54
N THR A 58 -28.73 -2.02 49.32
CA THR A 58 -28.56 -0.79 48.55
C THR A 58 -27.89 -1.17 47.24
N LYS A 59 -28.70 -1.31 46.18
CA LYS A 59 -28.21 -1.23 44.81
C LYS A 59 -27.65 0.18 44.61
N VAL A 60 -26.38 0.40 44.98
CA VAL A 60 -25.68 1.63 44.64
C VAL A 60 -25.50 1.60 43.13
N LYS A 61 -26.38 2.32 42.42
CA LYS A 61 -26.23 2.53 40.99
C LYS A 61 -25.08 3.52 40.83
N PHE A 62 -23.89 3.03 40.50
CA PHE A 62 -22.81 3.89 40.00
C PHE A 62 -23.28 4.46 38.66
N ALA A 63 -23.77 5.68 38.70
CA ALA A 63 -24.09 6.46 37.51
C ALA A 63 -22.97 7.47 37.31
N PHE A 64 -22.41 7.51 36.10
CA PHE A 64 -21.49 8.58 35.74
C PHE A 64 -22.23 9.91 35.79
N THR A 65 -21.62 10.91 36.41
CA THR A 65 -22.18 12.26 36.36
C THR A 65 -22.08 12.81 34.94
N LEU A 66 -22.98 13.71 34.55
CA LEU A 66 -22.90 14.38 33.24
C LEU A 66 -21.53 15.05 33.04
N ALA A 67 -20.98 15.66 34.10
CA ALA A 67 -19.66 16.29 34.07
C ALA A 67 -18.53 15.28 33.81
N GLU A 68 -18.59 14.11 34.42
CA GLU A 68 -17.59 13.05 34.22
C GLU A 68 -17.60 12.52 32.78
N VAL A 69 -18.79 12.32 32.20
CA VAL A 69 -18.91 11.93 30.79
C VAL A 69 -18.40 13.03 29.85
N LEU A 70 -18.70 14.31 30.13
CA LEU A 70 -18.24 15.42 29.29
C LEU A 70 -16.71 15.60 29.35
N ILE A 71 -16.10 15.48 30.53
CA ILE A 71 -14.65 15.59 30.68
C ILE A 71 -13.96 14.43 29.97
N THR A 72 -14.46 13.20 30.13
CA THR A 72 -13.87 12.01 29.47
C THR A 72 -13.97 12.08 27.95
N LEU A 73 -15.13 12.46 27.40
CA LEU A 73 -15.29 12.70 25.96
C LEU A 73 -14.40 13.85 25.46
N GLY A 74 -14.25 14.91 26.24
CA GLY A 74 -13.33 16.02 25.93
C GLY A 74 -11.86 15.56 25.84
N ILE A 75 -11.40 14.77 26.80
CA ILE A 75 -10.03 14.22 26.82
C ILE A 75 -9.81 13.27 25.62
N ILE A 76 -10.75 12.34 25.38
CA ILE A 76 -10.67 11.42 24.23
C ILE A 76 -10.66 12.21 22.92
N GLY A 77 -11.46 13.27 22.81
CA GLY A 77 -11.50 14.15 21.64
C GLY A 77 -10.14 14.80 21.34
N ILE A 78 -9.48 15.37 22.36
CA ILE A 78 -8.17 16.02 22.22
C ILE A 78 -7.10 14.98 21.82
N VAL A 79 -7.06 13.83 22.49
CA VAL A 79 -6.08 12.78 22.20
C VAL A 79 -6.29 12.20 20.80
N ALA A 80 -7.53 11.96 20.40
CA ALA A 80 -7.88 11.47 19.07
C ALA A 80 -7.47 12.46 17.97
N ALA A 81 -7.66 13.76 18.18
CA ALA A 81 -7.31 14.81 17.22
C ALA A 81 -5.80 14.86 16.91
N ILE A 82 -4.94 14.55 17.90
CA ILE A 82 -3.48 14.52 17.71
C ILE A 82 -3.04 13.18 17.11
N THR A 83 -3.68 12.07 17.49
CA THR A 83 -3.20 10.73 17.14
C THR A 83 -3.68 10.23 15.78
N ILE A 84 -4.94 10.51 15.40
CA ILE A 84 -5.55 10.02 14.16
C ILE A 84 -4.78 10.46 12.90
N PRO A 85 -4.39 11.75 12.74
CA PRO A 85 -3.66 12.19 11.54
C PRO A 85 -2.31 11.49 11.40
N THR A 86 -1.54 11.36 12.48
CA THR A 86 -0.22 10.70 12.46
C THR A 86 -0.34 9.22 12.14
N LEU A 87 -1.33 8.53 12.69
CA LEU A 87 -1.57 7.12 12.38
C LEU A 87 -1.98 6.95 10.91
N SER A 88 -2.90 7.79 10.42
CA SER A 88 -3.35 7.77 9.03
C SER A 88 -2.19 7.94 8.04
N GLN A 89 -1.30 8.91 8.29
CA GLN A 89 -0.10 9.13 7.46
C GLN A 89 0.84 7.92 7.44
N LYS A 90 1.09 7.29 8.60
CA LYS A 90 1.94 6.08 8.67
C LYS A 90 1.33 4.89 7.94
N LEU A 91 0.00 4.71 8.05
CA LEU A 91 -0.70 3.65 7.33
C LEU A 91 -0.69 3.88 5.82
N TYR A 92 -0.88 5.13 5.38
CA TYR A 92 -0.75 5.53 3.99
C TYR A 92 0.65 5.21 3.44
N GLU A 93 1.72 5.68 4.11
CA GLU A 93 3.10 5.40 3.71
C GLU A 93 3.37 3.90 3.60
N LYS A 94 2.99 3.12 4.62
CA LYS A 94 3.18 1.67 4.61
C LYS A 94 2.42 0.99 3.48
N ARG A 95 1.19 1.43 3.20
CA ARG A 95 0.38 0.91 2.10
C ARG A 95 1.02 1.22 0.76
N THR A 96 1.43 2.47 0.53
CA THR A 96 2.09 2.91 -0.71
C THR A 96 3.36 2.11 -0.97
N VAL A 97 4.25 1.99 0.01
CA VAL A 97 5.51 1.22 -0.13
C VAL A 97 5.22 -0.25 -0.44
N THR A 98 4.23 -0.84 0.23
CA THR A 98 3.85 -2.25 0.01
C THR A 98 3.29 -2.45 -1.39
N GLN A 99 2.40 -1.56 -1.84
CA GLN A 99 1.81 -1.64 -3.18
C GLN A 99 2.85 -1.40 -4.26
N LEU A 100 3.74 -0.41 -4.08
CA LEU A 100 4.81 -0.12 -5.03
C LEU A 100 5.72 -1.34 -5.24
N ARG A 101 6.12 -2.01 -4.15
CA ARG A 101 6.90 -3.26 -4.21
C ARG A 101 6.14 -4.39 -4.91
N ALA A 102 4.83 -4.51 -4.63
CA ALA A 102 4.00 -5.52 -5.27
C ALA A 102 3.92 -5.28 -6.78
N VAL A 103 3.67 -4.04 -7.22
CA VAL A 103 3.61 -3.71 -8.65
C VAL A 103 4.97 -3.89 -9.33
N GLN A 104 6.08 -3.46 -8.71
CA GLN A 104 7.42 -3.73 -9.24
C GLN A 104 7.66 -5.24 -9.46
N SER A 105 7.24 -6.08 -8.49
CA SER A 105 7.35 -7.53 -8.62
C SER A 105 6.45 -8.08 -9.73
N ILE A 106 5.23 -7.54 -9.91
CA ILE A 106 4.33 -7.94 -10.99
C ILE A 106 4.96 -7.60 -12.34
N LEU A 107 5.47 -6.37 -12.52
CA LEU A 107 6.14 -5.94 -13.75
C LEU A 107 7.36 -6.82 -14.06
N ALA A 108 8.21 -7.07 -13.07
CA ALA A 108 9.39 -7.92 -13.24
C ALA A 108 9.04 -9.37 -13.59
N GLN A 109 7.94 -9.91 -13.05
CA GLN A 109 7.45 -11.25 -13.39
C GLN A 109 6.83 -11.29 -14.78
N ALA A 110 6.03 -10.28 -15.14
CA ALA A 110 5.39 -10.19 -16.44
C ALA A 110 6.42 -10.08 -17.57
N ILE A 111 7.46 -9.25 -17.39
CA ILE A 111 8.54 -9.13 -18.37
C ILE A 111 9.30 -10.45 -18.51
N LYS A 112 9.70 -11.09 -17.41
CA LYS A 112 10.39 -12.39 -17.49
C LYS A 112 9.57 -13.48 -18.18
N ALA A 113 8.25 -13.47 -17.96
CA ALA A 113 7.35 -14.41 -18.63
C ALA A 113 7.25 -14.11 -20.13
N ALA A 114 7.10 -12.83 -20.50
CA ALA A 114 7.13 -12.41 -21.90
C ALA A 114 8.47 -12.74 -22.58
N GLU A 115 9.60 -12.52 -21.90
CA GLU A 115 10.92 -12.86 -22.42
C GLU A 115 11.10 -14.36 -22.69
N ALA A 116 10.46 -15.21 -21.88
CA ALA A 116 10.51 -16.66 -22.06
C ALA A 116 9.72 -17.13 -23.29
N GLU A 117 8.68 -16.40 -23.70
CA GLU A 117 7.82 -16.76 -24.84
C GLU A 117 8.23 -16.04 -26.14
N ASP A 118 8.56 -14.76 -26.04
CA ASP A 118 8.79 -13.85 -27.17
C ASP A 118 10.28 -13.47 -27.39
N GLY A 119 11.18 -13.92 -26.50
CA GLY A 119 12.59 -13.52 -26.50
C GLY A 119 12.85 -12.19 -25.79
N GLU A 120 14.11 -11.76 -25.75
CA GLU A 120 14.54 -10.53 -25.07
C GLU A 120 13.81 -9.28 -25.60
N VAL A 121 13.58 -8.28 -24.73
CA VAL A 121 12.81 -7.06 -25.05
C VAL A 121 13.41 -6.31 -26.24
N GLU A 122 14.74 -6.33 -26.35
CA GLU A 122 15.54 -5.80 -27.44
C GLU A 122 15.12 -6.37 -28.81
N GLY A 123 14.64 -7.62 -28.83
CA GLY A 123 14.19 -8.33 -30.02
C GLY A 123 12.71 -8.12 -30.37
N TRP A 124 11.95 -7.37 -29.56
CA TRP A 124 10.50 -7.22 -29.77
C TRP A 124 10.13 -6.33 -30.96
N GLY A 125 11.09 -5.62 -31.56
CA GLY A 125 10.86 -4.77 -32.73
C GLY A 125 10.24 -3.41 -32.40
N LEU A 126 10.51 -2.89 -31.19
CA LEU A 126 10.11 -1.54 -30.78
C LEU A 126 10.84 -0.49 -31.61
N LYS A 127 10.12 0.53 -32.10
CA LYS A 127 10.71 1.67 -32.80
C LYS A 127 11.43 2.63 -31.86
N GLN A 128 11.04 2.63 -30.58
CA GLN A 128 11.55 3.52 -29.54
C GLN A 128 11.35 5.00 -29.88
N ASP A 129 10.15 5.35 -30.31
CA ASP A 129 9.77 6.69 -30.80
C ASP A 129 8.61 7.33 -30.02
N HIS A 130 8.23 6.76 -28.87
CA HIS A 130 7.04 7.12 -28.09
C HIS A 130 5.75 7.05 -28.93
N SER A 131 5.63 6.06 -29.80
CA SER A 131 4.43 5.85 -30.60
C SER A 131 3.35 5.03 -29.88
N LYS A 132 2.11 5.20 -30.35
CA LYS A 132 0.96 4.38 -29.97
C LYS A 132 1.22 2.91 -30.28
N GLU A 133 1.81 2.62 -31.45
CA GLU A 133 2.07 1.27 -31.93
C GLU A 133 3.02 0.50 -31.00
N ASP A 134 4.11 1.15 -30.54
CA ASP A 134 5.02 0.52 -29.59
C ASP A 134 4.33 0.25 -28.25
N ALA A 135 3.53 1.20 -27.76
CA ALA A 135 2.79 1.03 -26.50
C ALA A 135 1.80 -0.15 -26.56
N GLU A 136 1.09 -0.31 -27.68
CA GLU A 136 0.19 -1.45 -27.94
C GLU A 136 0.97 -2.77 -28.05
N LEU A 137 2.12 -2.78 -28.72
CA LEU A 137 2.95 -3.97 -28.87
C LEU A 137 3.53 -4.44 -27.53
N ILE A 138 4.03 -3.52 -26.72
CA ILE A 138 4.52 -3.83 -25.37
C ILE A 138 3.37 -4.39 -24.52
N ALA A 139 2.20 -3.76 -24.59
CA ALA A 139 1.02 -4.20 -23.86
C ALA A 139 0.58 -5.61 -24.28
N GLU A 140 0.54 -5.92 -25.58
CA GLU A 140 0.14 -7.24 -26.08
C GLU A 140 1.02 -8.36 -25.48
N LYS A 141 2.32 -8.11 -25.36
CA LYS A 141 3.28 -9.07 -24.79
C LYS A 141 3.12 -9.20 -23.28
N LEU A 142 2.97 -8.09 -22.56
CA LEU A 142 2.96 -8.10 -21.10
C LEU A 142 1.62 -8.48 -20.48
N LEU A 143 0.49 -8.06 -21.07
CA LEU A 143 -0.83 -8.20 -20.45
C LEU A 143 -1.25 -9.67 -20.29
N LYS A 144 -0.78 -10.56 -21.17
CA LYS A 144 -0.99 -12.02 -21.09
C LYS A 144 -0.48 -12.62 -19.77
N HIS A 145 0.50 -11.97 -19.15
CA HIS A 145 1.14 -12.42 -17.91
C HIS A 145 0.74 -11.59 -16.68
N MET A 146 -0.21 -10.66 -16.83
CA MET A 146 -0.67 -9.79 -15.75
C MET A 146 -2.15 -10.02 -15.41
N LYS A 147 -2.50 -9.81 -14.14
CA LYS A 147 -3.89 -9.83 -13.68
C LYS A 147 -4.49 -8.43 -13.77
N VAL A 148 -5.00 -8.11 -14.96
CA VAL A 148 -5.62 -6.82 -15.27
C VAL A 148 -7.10 -6.85 -14.88
N ALA A 149 -7.53 -5.83 -14.13
CA ALA A 149 -8.93 -5.61 -13.78
C ALA A 149 -9.67 -4.86 -14.89
N HIS A 150 -9.01 -3.83 -15.44
CA HIS A 150 -9.56 -3.01 -16.51
C HIS A 150 -8.45 -2.59 -17.46
N ASP A 151 -8.76 -2.68 -18.75
CA ASP A 151 -7.89 -2.29 -19.84
C ASP A 151 -8.53 -1.08 -20.53
N CYS A 152 -7.85 0.07 -20.47
CA CYS A 152 -8.28 1.29 -21.14
C CYS A 152 -7.57 1.48 -22.49
N GLY A 153 -6.61 0.61 -22.84
CA GLY A 153 -5.80 0.74 -24.03
C GLY A 153 -5.15 2.12 -24.15
N THR A 154 -5.03 2.58 -25.39
CA THR A 154 -4.42 3.87 -25.73
C THR A 154 -5.42 5.00 -25.86
N GLU A 155 -6.70 4.69 -26.05
CA GLU A 155 -7.72 5.71 -26.27
C GLU A 155 -7.82 6.71 -25.10
N PRO A 156 -8.17 7.97 -25.33
CA PRO A 156 -8.34 8.95 -24.25
C PRO A 156 -9.33 8.47 -23.19
N ASP A 157 -8.88 8.37 -21.93
CA ASP A 157 -9.69 7.93 -20.79
C ASP A 157 -10.55 9.09 -20.27
N THR A 158 -11.55 9.45 -21.07
CA THR A 158 -12.45 10.58 -20.80
C THR A 158 -13.24 10.44 -19.51
N ASN A 159 -13.53 9.19 -19.10
CA ASN A 159 -14.26 8.86 -17.87
C ASN A 159 -13.36 8.85 -16.63
N GLY A 160 -12.04 8.88 -16.82
CA GLY A 160 -11.05 8.92 -15.76
C GLY A 160 -10.96 7.62 -14.95
N PHE A 161 -11.21 6.47 -15.59
CA PHE A 161 -11.32 5.19 -14.92
C PHE A 161 -9.96 4.58 -14.58
N CYS A 162 -9.04 4.55 -15.54
CA CYS A 162 -7.67 4.10 -15.34
C CYS A 162 -6.82 5.21 -14.73
N PHE A 163 -6.88 6.41 -15.30
CA PHE A 163 -6.18 7.59 -14.80
C PHE A 163 -7.15 8.74 -14.69
N PRO A 164 -7.03 9.60 -13.67
CA PRO A 164 -7.97 10.70 -13.50
C PRO A 164 -7.84 11.64 -14.70
N ASN A 165 -8.97 12.03 -15.31
CA ASN A 165 -9.02 12.98 -16.42
C ASN A 165 -8.75 14.42 -15.93
N THR A 166 -7.57 14.61 -15.35
CA THR A 166 -7.07 15.86 -14.78
C THR A 166 -5.53 15.82 -14.73
N THR A 167 -4.93 16.89 -14.22
CA THR A 167 -3.48 17.00 -14.09
C THR A 167 -3.00 16.46 -12.75
N TYR A 168 -1.90 15.71 -12.76
CA TYR A 168 -1.16 15.40 -11.54
C TYR A 168 -0.40 16.64 -11.06
N THR A 169 0.00 16.62 -9.79
CA THR A 169 0.87 17.65 -9.23
C THR A 169 2.27 17.09 -8.99
N TYR A 170 3.29 17.83 -9.36
CA TYR A 170 4.69 17.51 -9.04
C TYR A 170 5.00 17.87 -7.58
N LEU A 171 6.10 17.36 -7.01
CA LEU A 171 6.47 17.68 -5.63
C LEU A 171 6.73 19.18 -5.39
N ASN A 172 7.24 19.89 -6.40
CA ASN A 172 7.43 21.34 -6.40
C ASN A 172 6.13 22.15 -6.55
N GLY A 173 4.97 21.50 -6.69
CA GLY A 173 3.67 22.15 -6.83
C GLY A 173 3.28 22.49 -8.27
N ASN A 174 4.18 22.33 -9.24
CA ASN A 174 3.84 22.53 -10.66
C ASN A 174 2.89 21.44 -11.14
N LYS A 175 2.14 21.73 -12.21
CA LYS A 175 1.22 20.77 -12.82
C LYS A 175 1.93 19.91 -13.86
N SER A 176 1.63 18.62 -13.79
CA SER A 176 1.93 17.64 -14.82
C SER A 176 0.94 17.75 -15.99
N PRO A 177 1.26 17.23 -17.18
CA PRO A 177 0.26 16.89 -18.18
C PRO A 177 -0.87 16.01 -17.64
N ASN A 178 -1.99 15.98 -18.39
CA ASN A 178 -3.08 15.04 -18.17
C ASN A 178 -2.75 13.72 -18.88
N TYR A 179 -2.48 12.68 -18.10
CA TYR A 179 -2.09 11.35 -18.60
C TYR A 179 -3.25 10.56 -19.20
N ALA A 180 -4.49 10.83 -18.80
CA ALA A 180 -5.67 10.14 -19.33
C ALA A 180 -5.84 10.38 -20.84
N ASN A 181 -5.45 11.56 -21.33
CA ASN A 181 -5.72 12.03 -22.69
C ASN A 181 -4.57 11.85 -23.68
N ARG A 182 -3.56 11.03 -23.35
CA ARG A 182 -2.46 10.70 -24.27
C ARG A 182 -2.71 9.35 -24.93
N ASP A 183 -2.54 9.32 -26.24
CA ASP A 183 -2.73 8.16 -27.12
C ASP A 183 -1.47 7.31 -27.28
N TYR A 184 -0.30 7.84 -26.95
CA TYR A 184 0.95 7.09 -26.87
C TYR A 184 1.17 6.41 -25.51
N TYR A 185 0.16 6.41 -24.63
CA TYR A 185 0.16 5.70 -23.34
C TYR A 185 -0.85 4.57 -23.35
N TYR A 186 -0.38 3.34 -23.17
CA TYR A 186 -1.24 2.20 -22.95
C TYR A 186 -1.61 2.10 -21.46
N LYS A 187 -2.89 2.23 -21.13
CA LYS A 187 -3.38 2.45 -19.74
C LYS A 187 -4.15 1.23 -19.25
N ILE A 188 -3.81 0.75 -18.05
CA ILE A 188 -4.46 -0.39 -17.40
C ILE A 188 -4.67 -0.16 -15.90
N VAL A 189 -5.58 -0.92 -15.30
CA VAL A 189 -5.74 -1.09 -13.85
C VAL A 189 -5.52 -2.54 -13.49
N LEU A 190 -4.63 -2.81 -12.55
CA LEU A 190 -4.38 -4.13 -12.01
C LEU A 190 -5.44 -4.53 -10.96
N ASN A 191 -5.60 -5.83 -10.70
CA ASN A 191 -6.52 -6.35 -9.68
C ASN A 191 -6.27 -5.84 -8.25
N ASN A 192 -5.06 -5.34 -7.95
CA ASN A 192 -4.75 -4.72 -6.66
C ASN A 192 -5.16 -3.23 -6.58
N GLY A 193 -5.75 -2.69 -7.65
CA GLY A 193 -6.23 -1.32 -7.77
C GLY A 193 -5.16 -0.29 -8.17
N ALA A 194 -3.96 -0.73 -8.52
CA ALA A 194 -2.93 0.16 -9.07
C ALA A 194 -3.19 0.43 -10.56
N SER A 195 -3.03 1.67 -10.97
CA SER A 195 -3.11 2.06 -12.38
C SER A 195 -1.70 2.16 -12.96
N ILE A 196 -1.53 1.66 -14.18
CA ILE A 196 -0.25 1.68 -14.87
C ILE A 196 -0.47 2.24 -16.25
N PHE A 197 0.39 3.17 -16.68
CA PHE A 197 0.54 3.44 -18.09
C PHE A 197 1.92 3.03 -18.59
N ILE A 198 1.94 2.55 -19.82
CA ILE A 198 3.08 1.95 -20.48
C ILE A 198 3.37 2.73 -21.76
N GLN A 199 4.64 2.98 -22.02
CA GLN A 199 5.12 3.60 -23.26
C GLN A 199 6.49 3.03 -23.62
N SER A 200 6.88 3.12 -24.89
CA SER A 200 8.29 2.94 -25.26
C SER A 200 9.13 4.04 -24.62
N TYR A 201 10.41 3.75 -24.39
CA TYR A 201 11.40 4.81 -24.22
C TYR A 201 11.71 5.44 -25.60
N SER A 202 12.22 6.68 -25.62
CA SER A 202 12.71 7.28 -26.87
C SER A 202 14.21 7.16 -26.96
N ASP A 203 14.69 6.65 -28.09
CA ASP A 203 16.11 6.60 -28.43
C ASP A 203 16.60 7.98 -28.91
N ASN A 204 16.45 9.01 -28.07
CA ASN A 204 17.10 10.29 -28.31
C ASN A 204 18.51 10.23 -27.71
N THR A 205 19.40 9.59 -28.48
CA THR A 205 20.87 9.66 -28.41
C THR A 205 21.44 10.48 -27.24
N ASP A 206 21.45 9.89 -26.03
CA ASP A 206 22.38 10.21 -24.94
C ASP A 206 22.10 9.26 -23.76
N ASN A 207 22.67 8.06 -23.84
CA ASN A 207 23.07 7.21 -22.71
C ASN A 207 21.99 6.52 -21.85
N ASP A 208 20.72 6.46 -22.24
CA ASP A 208 19.74 5.61 -21.55
C ASP A 208 19.38 4.37 -22.36
N GLU A 209 19.84 3.21 -21.88
CA GLU A 209 19.52 1.87 -22.41
C GLU A 209 18.08 1.42 -22.02
N GLY A 210 17.15 2.38 -21.92
CA GLY A 210 15.76 2.14 -21.58
C GLY A 210 14.97 1.72 -22.82
N TYR A 211 14.15 0.67 -22.69
CA TYR A 211 13.26 0.22 -23.78
C TYR A 211 11.80 0.55 -23.47
N ILE A 212 11.40 0.42 -22.21
CA ILE A 212 10.02 0.56 -21.76
C ILE A 212 9.99 1.44 -20.51
N ASN A 213 9.08 2.40 -20.47
CA ASN A 213 8.76 3.17 -19.29
C ASN A 213 7.39 2.74 -18.74
N PHE A 214 7.34 2.56 -17.42
CA PHE A 214 6.15 2.25 -16.66
C PHE A 214 5.92 3.35 -15.62
N ASN A 215 4.78 4.02 -15.72
CA ASN A 215 4.32 4.91 -14.65
C ASN A 215 3.19 4.24 -13.88
N VAL A 216 3.40 4.13 -12.57
CA VAL A 216 2.59 3.33 -11.66
C VAL A 216 1.96 4.25 -10.63
N ASP A 217 0.64 4.39 -10.68
CA ASP A 217 -0.16 4.97 -9.61
C ASP A 217 -0.64 3.88 -8.65
N VAL A 218 -0.09 3.87 -7.44
CA VAL A 218 -0.35 2.79 -6.46
C VAL A 218 -1.77 2.79 -5.86
N ASN A 219 -2.53 3.88 -6.01
CA ASN A 219 -3.91 3.99 -5.54
C ASN A 219 -4.92 4.36 -6.63
N GLY A 220 -4.48 4.31 -7.89
CA GLY A 220 -5.29 4.62 -9.06
C GLY A 220 -5.77 6.06 -9.05
N PRO A 221 -6.93 6.41 -9.65
CA PRO A 221 -7.33 7.80 -9.86
C PRO A 221 -7.69 8.60 -8.60
N LYS A 222 -7.52 7.99 -7.41
CA LYS A 222 -7.85 8.59 -6.12
C LYS A 222 -6.77 9.60 -5.72
N PRO A 223 -7.12 10.70 -5.05
CA PRO A 223 -6.14 11.68 -4.56
C PRO A 223 -5.10 11.02 -3.64
N PRO A 224 -3.87 11.59 -3.56
CA PRO A 224 -3.53 12.97 -3.94
C PRO A 224 -3.15 13.23 -5.42
N ASN A 225 -3.00 12.22 -6.27
CA ASN A 225 -2.54 12.32 -7.66
C ASN A 225 -1.28 13.22 -7.79
N THR A 226 -0.22 12.83 -7.07
CA THR A 226 1.03 13.56 -6.93
C THR A 226 2.25 12.69 -7.25
N VAL A 227 3.06 13.14 -8.21
CA VAL A 227 4.33 12.49 -8.60
C VAL A 227 5.22 12.33 -7.37
N GLY A 228 5.74 11.12 -7.16
CA GLY A 228 6.59 10.74 -6.03
C GLY A 228 5.85 10.51 -4.70
N LYS A 229 4.52 10.61 -4.67
CA LYS A 229 3.69 10.20 -3.52
C LYS A 229 2.78 9.02 -3.82
N ASP A 230 2.19 9.00 -5.00
CA ASP A 230 1.33 7.90 -5.47
C ASP A 230 1.68 7.45 -6.89
N LEU A 231 2.08 8.39 -7.77
CA LEU A 231 2.63 8.09 -9.10
C LEU A 231 4.16 7.94 -9.03
N PHE A 232 4.65 6.77 -9.46
CA PHE A 232 6.06 6.39 -9.45
C PHE A 232 6.51 5.88 -10.81
N ASP A 233 7.79 6.05 -11.08
CA ASP A 233 8.38 5.76 -12.38
C ASP A 233 9.38 4.60 -12.34
N PHE A 234 9.27 3.72 -13.33
CA PHE A 234 10.13 2.57 -13.54
C PHE A 234 10.50 2.46 -15.01
N ASN A 235 11.74 2.05 -15.27
CA ASN A 235 12.25 1.79 -16.60
C ASN A 235 12.67 0.33 -16.70
N TYR A 236 12.36 -0.33 -17.81
CA TYR A 236 13.06 -1.54 -18.19
C TYR A 236 14.30 -1.16 -18.99
N SER A 237 15.46 -1.54 -18.46
CA SER A 237 16.77 -1.38 -19.11
C SER A 237 17.66 -2.55 -18.70
N LYS A 238 18.73 -2.85 -19.45
CA LYS A 238 19.75 -3.88 -19.11
C LYS A 238 19.15 -5.14 -18.46
N GLY A 239 18.16 -5.76 -19.09
CA GLY A 239 17.55 -7.01 -18.61
C GLY A 239 16.69 -6.92 -17.34
N SER A 240 16.28 -5.74 -16.86
CA SER A 240 15.53 -5.64 -15.61
C SER A 240 14.67 -4.38 -15.46
N VAL A 241 13.58 -4.50 -14.69
CA VAL A 241 12.77 -3.37 -14.23
C VAL A 241 13.49 -2.64 -13.10
N ARG A 242 13.87 -1.39 -13.34
CA ARG A 242 14.56 -0.51 -12.40
C ARG A 242 13.68 0.67 -12.02
N PRO A 243 13.60 1.04 -10.73
CA PRO A 243 12.95 2.28 -10.34
C PRO A 243 13.77 3.49 -10.80
N ASN A 244 13.10 4.54 -11.29
CA ASN A 244 13.78 5.77 -11.65
C ASN A 244 14.29 6.51 -10.40
N GLY A 245 15.37 7.27 -10.55
CA GLY A 245 16.06 8.00 -9.47
C GLY A 245 17.21 7.26 -8.80
N ALA A 246 17.63 6.11 -9.34
CA ALA A 246 18.87 5.45 -8.92
C ALA A 246 20.10 6.28 -9.33
N PRO A 247 21.25 6.11 -8.64
CA PRO A 247 22.49 6.80 -9.02
C PRO A 247 22.83 6.62 -10.50
N GLY A 248 22.99 7.72 -11.23
CA GLY A 248 23.27 7.71 -12.67
C GLY A 248 22.07 7.51 -13.61
N SER A 249 20.83 7.50 -13.10
CA SER A 249 19.62 7.60 -13.93
C SER A 249 19.26 9.06 -14.25
N GLU A 250 18.43 9.29 -15.27
CA GLU A 250 17.94 10.64 -15.64
C GLU A 250 17.35 11.42 -14.45
N ALA A 251 16.61 10.73 -13.57
CA ALA A 251 15.98 11.34 -12.40
C ALA A 251 16.82 11.24 -11.10
N ASP A 252 18.13 10.98 -11.19
CA ASP A 252 19.01 10.95 -10.02
C ASP A 252 18.92 12.27 -9.23
N GLY A 253 18.75 12.16 -7.91
CA GLY A 253 18.53 13.30 -7.02
C GLY A 253 17.26 14.11 -7.30
N ASN A 254 16.29 13.59 -8.06
CA ASN A 254 15.02 14.27 -8.37
C ASN A 254 13.95 14.08 -7.27
N CYS A 255 14.13 13.15 -6.34
CA CYS A 255 13.23 13.00 -5.19
C CYS A 255 13.45 14.09 -4.13
N ASP A 256 13.05 15.32 -4.45
CA ASP A 256 13.16 16.51 -3.62
C ASP A 256 11.88 17.36 -3.74
N LYS A 257 11.47 17.99 -2.64
CA LYS A 257 10.29 18.87 -2.57
C LYS A 257 10.34 20.07 -3.52
N LYS A 258 11.52 20.45 -4.00
CA LYS A 258 11.74 21.56 -4.93
C LYS A 258 11.82 21.08 -6.39
N LYS A 259 11.72 19.77 -6.64
CA LYS A 259 11.82 19.14 -7.98
C LYS A 259 10.52 18.42 -8.36
N SER A 260 10.51 17.68 -9.47
CA SER A 260 9.30 17.03 -9.97
C SER A 260 8.85 15.83 -9.13
N GLY A 261 9.80 15.04 -8.61
CA GLY A 261 9.54 13.81 -7.85
C GLY A 261 9.67 12.52 -8.64
N TRP A 262 10.09 12.57 -9.91
CA TRP A 262 10.26 11.40 -10.77
C TRP A 262 11.25 10.38 -10.22
N GLY A 263 12.27 10.84 -9.51
CA GLY A 263 13.27 9.98 -8.86
C GLY A 263 12.80 9.32 -7.56
N CYS A 264 11.55 9.50 -7.14
CA CYS A 264 11.11 9.01 -5.83
C CYS A 264 10.85 7.51 -5.78
N ALA A 265 10.70 6.82 -6.91
CA ALA A 265 10.54 5.37 -6.91
C ALA A 265 11.74 4.68 -6.23
N TYR A 266 12.97 5.07 -6.61
CA TYR A 266 14.19 4.53 -6.02
C TYR A 266 14.29 4.85 -4.52
N TYR A 267 14.04 6.11 -4.14
CA TYR A 267 14.07 6.54 -2.73
C TYR A 267 13.10 5.73 -1.86
N VAL A 268 11.86 5.56 -2.31
CA VAL A 268 10.80 4.87 -1.55
C VAL A 268 11.12 3.39 -1.39
N LEU A 269 11.61 2.73 -2.44
CA LEU A 269 11.95 1.32 -2.38
C LEU A 269 13.15 1.05 -1.48
N GLN A 270 14.16 1.93 -1.51
CA GLN A 270 15.38 1.82 -0.73
C GLN A 270 15.17 2.14 0.76
N THR A 271 14.42 3.21 1.06
CA THR A 271 14.21 3.67 2.46
C THR A 271 12.98 3.06 3.12
N GLY A 272 12.03 2.58 2.33
CA GLY A 272 10.71 2.15 2.79
C GLY A 272 9.85 3.29 3.33
N LYS A 273 10.13 4.54 2.92
CA LYS A 273 9.44 5.74 3.40
C LYS A 273 9.13 6.69 2.24
N LEU A 274 8.08 7.50 2.41
CA LEU A 274 7.78 8.58 1.47
C LEU A 274 8.58 9.83 1.84
N LEU A 275 8.79 10.70 0.84
CA LEU A 275 9.39 12.00 1.09
C LEU A 275 8.45 12.83 1.98
N LYS A 276 8.92 13.17 3.18
CA LYS A 276 8.18 13.96 4.17
C LYS A 276 8.19 15.43 3.86
#